data_AF-A0A7J8IHL5-F1
#
_entry.id   AF-A0A7J8IHL5-F1
#
_cell.length_a   1.000
_cell.length_b   1.000
_cell.length_c   1.000
_cell.angle_alpha   90.00
_cell.angle_beta   90.00
_cell.angle_gamma   90.00
#
_symmetry.space_group_name_H-M   'P 1'
#
loop_
_entity.id
_entity.type
_entity.pdbx_description
1 polymer ?
#
loop_
_entity_poly.entity_id
_entity_poly.type
_entity_poly.pdbx_seq_one_letter_code
_entity_poly.pdbx_strand_id
1 'polypeptide(L)' 'MPRLLILCLLRRRRVAPPGRRLAHSEPGRNQQPASPVDVAVGLVVIFMTFLTPCGYVLSNLNQFRRD' A
#
# COMPACT_ATOMS: atom_id res chain seq x y z
N MET A 1 -4.74 -44.60 31.25
CA MET A 1 -3.89 -43.44 31.56
C MET A 1 -4.30 -42.20 30.73
N PRO A 2 -5.43 -41.54 31.03
CA PRO A 2 -5.96 -40.46 30.18
C PRO A 2 -5.56 -39.03 30.59
N ARG A 3 -5.02 -38.84 31.80
CA ARG A 3 -4.78 -37.51 32.38
C ARG A 3 -3.56 -36.79 31.82
N LEU A 4 -2.56 -37.54 31.32
CA LEU A 4 -1.34 -36.97 30.73
C LEU A 4 -1.63 -36.23 29.42
N LEU A 5 -2.50 -36.79 28.57
CA LEU A 5 -2.88 -36.20 27.28
C LEU A 5 -3.59 -34.85 27.46
N ILE A 6 -4.45 -34.75 28.47
CA ILE A 6 -5.20 -33.52 28.78
C ILE A 6 -4.23 -32.41 29.20
N LEU A 7 -3.26 -32.71 30.07
CA LEU A 7 -2.22 -31.76 30.49
C LEU A 7 -1.33 -31.32 29.32
N CYS A 8 -0.96 -32.22 28.42
CA CYS A 8 -0.18 -31.90 27.22
C CYS A 8 -0.94 -30.94 26.28
N LEU A 9 -2.23 -31.18 26.05
CA LEU A 9 -3.08 -30.32 25.21
C LEU A 9 -3.27 -28.93 25.83
N LEU A 10 -3.54 -28.86 27.14
CA LEU A 10 -3.68 -27.60 27.87
C LEU A 10 -2.37 -26.80 27.92
N ARG A 11 -1.22 -27.45 28.05
CA ARG A 11 0.09 -26.81 28.02
C ARG A 11 0.41 -26.26 26.63
N ARG A 12 0.07 -26.99 25.55
CA ARG A 12 0.23 -26.52 24.17
C ARG A 12 -0.58 -25.26 23.87
N ARG A 13 -1.77 -25.13 24.46
CA ARG A 13 -2.65 -23.97 24.27
C ARG A 13 -2.15 -22.68 24.92
N ARG A 14 -1.35 -22.79 25.99
CA ARG A 14 -0.79 -21.61 26.71
C ARG A 14 0.56 -21.13 26.16
N VAL A 15 1.20 -21.89 25.28
CA VAL A 15 2.52 -21.57 24.71
C VAL A 15 2.40 -21.02 23.29
N ALA A 16 1.19 -20.87 22.75
CA ALA A 16 1.02 -19.99 21.60
C ALA A 16 1.14 -18.55 22.12
N PRO A 17 2.20 -17.79 21.78
CA PRO A 17 2.18 -16.36 22.03
C PRO A 17 0.94 -15.77 21.34
N PRO A 18 0.29 -14.72 21.89
CA PRO A 18 -0.68 -13.96 21.12
C PRO A 18 0.11 -13.37 19.96
N GLY A 19 0.08 -14.06 18.82
CA GLY A 19 0.82 -13.71 17.64
C GLY A 19 0.47 -12.26 17.34
N ARG A 20 1.49 -11.40 17.48
CA ARG A 20 1.54 -10.05 16.94
C ARG A 20 0.78 -10.10 15.63
N ARG A 21 -0.44 -9.55 15.60
CA ARG A 21 -1.30 -9.55 14.42
C ARG A 21 -0.58 -8.73 13.38
N LEU A 22 0.30 -9.37 12.62
CA LEU A 22 0.65 -8.92 11.30
C LEU A 22 -0.71 -8.74 10.63
N ALA A 23 -1.07 -7.48 10.36
CA ALA A 23 -2.27 -7.16 9.60
C ALA A 23 -2.06 -7.76 8.22
N HIS A 24 -2.40 -9.04 8.08
CA HIS A 24 -2.39 -9.74 6.82
C HIS A 24 -3.52 -9.14 6.02
N SER A 25 -3.17 -8.43 4.97
CA SER A 25 -4.11 -8.04 3.94
C SER A 25 -4.49 -9.33 3.22
N GLU A 26 -5.69 -9.83 3.47
CA GLU A 26 -6.22 -10.90 2.62
C GLU A 26 -6.31 -10.35 1.19
N PRO A 27 -5.92 -11.12 0.16
CA PRO A 27 -6.15 -10.71 -1.21
C PRO A 27 -7.66 -10.50 -1.37
N GLY A 28 -8.08 -9.25 -1.56
CA GLY A 28 -9.48 -8.95 -1.80
C GLY A 28 -9.95 -9.75 -3.02
N ARG A 29 -11.15 -10.32 -2.97
CA ARG A 29 -11.66 -11.25 -3.99
C ARG A 29 -11.63 -10.71 -5.44
N ASN A 30 -11.50 -9.39 -5.59
CA ASN A 30 -11.39 -8.66 -6.88
C ASN A 30 -10.13 -7.76 -6.96
N GLN A 31 -9.13 -7.93 -6.10
CA GLN A 31 -7.87 -7.17 -6.19
C GLN A 31 -6.97 -7.80 -7.25
N GLN A 32 -7.20 -7.42 -8.50
CA GLN A 32 -6.24 -7.73 -9.55
C GLN A 32 -5.02 -6.82 -9.33
N PRO A 33 -3.79 -7.39 -9.25
CA PRO A 33 -2.59 -6.57 -9.13
C PRO A 33 -2.55 -5.56 -10.28
N ALA A 34 -2.38 -4.27 -9.95
CA ALA A 34 -2.18 -3.26 -10.97
C ALA A 34 -0.97 -3.65 -11.81
N SER A 35 -1.10 -3.61 -13.14
CA SER A 35 0.05 -3.90 -13.98
C SER A 35 1.11 -2.82 -13.77
N PRO A 36 2.41 -3.14 -13.87
CA PRO A 36 3.47 -2.13 -13.75
C PRO A 36 3.29 -0.96 -14.72
N VAL A 37 2.69 -1.23 -15.90
CA VAL A 37 2.37 -0.23 -16.91
C VAL A 37 1.27 0.71 -16.42
N ASP A 38 0.18 0.19 -15.85
CA ASP A 38 -0.90 1.01 -15.31
C ASP A 38 -0.41 1.94 -14.20
N VAL A 39 0.47 1.42 -13.33
CA VAL A 39 1.10 2.21 -12.28
C VAL A 39 1.99 3.30 -12.87
N ALA A 40 2.84 2.97 -13.86
CA ALA A 40 3.71 3.95 -14.51
C ALA A 40 2.92 5.05 -15.21
N VAL A 41 1.87 4.70 -15.96
CA VAL A 41 0.98 5.66 -16.62
C VAL A 41 0.29 6.54 -15.59
N GLY A 42 -0.27 5.94 -14.53
CA GLY A 42 -0.90 6.69 -13.44
C GLY A 42 0.04 7.71 -12.80
N LEU A 43 1.28 7.31 -12.50
CA LEU A 43 2.29 8.22 -11.95
C LEU A 43 2.62 9.36 -12.93
N VAL A 44 2.88 9.05 -14.20
CA VAL A 44 3.19 10.08 -15.21
C VAL A 44 2.04 11.08 -15.35
N VAL A 45 0.80 10.60 -15.42
CA VAL A 45 -0.39 11.46 -15.51
C VAL A 45 -0.49 12.34 -14.26
N ILE A 46 -0.35 11.77 -13.06
CA ILE A 46 -0.40 12.54 -11.81
C ILE A 46 0.69 13.61 -11.79
N PHE A 47 1.92 13.31 -12.16
CA PHE A 47 2.98 14.33 -12.17
C PHE A 47 2.74 15.40 -13.24
N MET A 48 2.37 14.99 -14.45
CA MET A 48 2.20 15.93 -15.56
C MET A 48 1.00 16.87 -15.38
N THR A 49 -0.06 16.45 -14.70
CA THR A 49 -1.21 17.34 -14.42
C THR A 49 -0.84 18.54 -13.56
N PHE A 50 0.16 18.41 -12.67
CA PHE A 50 0.68 19.53 -11.88
C PHE A 50 1.85 20.23 -12.58
N LEU A 51 2.79 19.47 -13.14
CA LEU A 51 4.00 20.05 -13.73
C LEU A 51 3.73 20.82 -15.01
N THR A 52 2.76 20.42 -15.83
CA THR A 52 2.43 21.10 -17.10
C THR A 52 1.95 22.54 -16.89
N PRO A 53 0.91 22.81 -16.08
CA PRO A 53 0.48 24.19 -15.85
C PRO A 53 1.55 25.03 -15.14
N CYS A 54 2.28 24.45 -14.17
CA CYS A 54 3.40 25.14 -13.53
C CYS A 54 4.48 25.52 -14.56
N GLY A 55 4.91 24.57 -15.39
CA GLY A 55 5.91 24.79 -16.43
C GLY A 55 5.48 25.87 -17.41
N TYR A 56 4.21 25.89 -17.83
CA TYR A 56 3.67 26.94 -18.67
C TYR A 56 3.75 28.32 -18.00
N VAL A 57 3.27 28.45 -16.76
CA VAL A 57 3.28 29.73 -16.04
C VAL A 57 4.73 30.22 -15.83
N LEU A 58 5.61 29.34 -15.35
CA LEU A 58 7.01 29.67 -15.09
C LEU A 58 7.74 30.10 -16.36
N SER A 59 7.48 29.45 -17.48
CA SER A 59 8.11 29.78 -18.77
C SER A 59 7.68 31.14 -19.32
N ASN A 60 6.47 31.59 -18.98
CA ASN A 60 5.89 32.84 -19.47
C ASN A 60 5.98 34.00 -18.45
N LEU A 61 6.65 33.82 -17.31
CA LEU A 61 6.76 34.86 -16.27
C LEU A 61 7.30 36.19 -16.79
N ASN A 62 8.22 36.16 -17.75
CA ASN A 62 8.78 37.39 -18.31
C ASN A 62 7.80 38.12 -19.23
N GLN A 63 6.89 37.40 -19.89
CA GLN A 63 5.81 38.01 -20.67
C GLN A 63 4.76 38.61 -19.72
N PHE A 64 4.31 37.84 -18.72
CA PHE A 64 3.35 38.32 -17.72
C PHE A 64 3.85 39.48 -16.84
N ARG A 65 5.16 39.73 -16.78
CA ARG A 65 5.75 40.87 -16.05
C ARG A 65 5.89 42.13 -16.88
N ARG A 66 5.82 42.02 -18.20
CA ARG A 66 6.03 43.13 -19.15
C ARG A 66 4.72 43.74 -19.62
N ASP A 67 3.66 42.94 -19.63
CA ASP A 67 2.26 43.39 -19.71
C ASP A 67 1.80 43.96 -18.36
#